data_AF-A0A7J5MXZ3-F1
#
_entry.id   AF-A0A7J5MXZ3-F1
#
_cell.length_a   1.000
_cell.length_b   1.000
_cell.length_c   1.000
_cell.angle_alpha   90.00
_cell.angle_beta   90.00
_cell.angle_gamma   90.00
#
_symmetry.space_group_name_H-M   'P 1'
#
loop_
_entity.id
_entity.type
_entity.pdbx_description
1 polymer ?
#
loop_
_entity_poly.entity_id
_entity_poly.type
_entity_poly.pdbx_seq_one_letter_code
_entity_poly.pdbx_strand_id
1 'polypeptide(L)'
;MNDARRERTMKRMIAAICAAIMLCGLAGCGTATMPDVTGMSITDARSKLNSAGFYSVDVKDMNGKAAFDGKIQSQKPKAGKEASTSDQVELVVKSAADQAQEAVDASKKLKQAAEDVKGKDAVEAIKTLQDMSAVGSIKDKNGADVSEQRITDDEANGVKWVVTDASAHTITSQTIDLVVDTEANMAAAQAQEQQKQQLEQKLSTTAALAACREYGKQLYPYGFKTHDIAGVIQDFTPSDENTWFYKATADVTNAFGAKQKGLTYECSVTGTTDAPQVVDFNVY
;
A
#
# COMPACT_ATOMS: atom_id res chain seq x y z
N MET A 1 33.84 -83.77 -5.49
CA MET A 1 33.58 -82.65 -6.40
C MET A 1 32.88 -81.55 -5.62
N ASN A 2 33.41 -80.38 -5.27
CA ASN A 2 34.76 -79.75 -5.21
C ASN A 2 34.59 -78.63 -4.15
N ASP A 3 35.55 -78.20 -3.34
CA ASP A 3 36.91 -78.64 -3.09
C ASP A 3 37.31 -78.21 -1.66
N ALA A 4 37.92 -79.08 -0.87
CA ALA A 4 38.35 -78.75 0.49
C ALA A 4 39.79 -78.22 0.47
N ARG A 5 40.02 -76.95 0.11
CA ARG A 5 41.37 -76.36 0.08
C ARG A 5 41.43 -74.82 0.13
N ARG A 6 41.47 -74.26 1.34
CA ARG A 6 42.45 -73.25 1.83
C ARG A 6 42.00 -72.54 3.10
N GLU A 7 42.11 -73.29 4.18
CA GLU A 7 42.51 -72.76 5.48
C GLU A 7 43.87 -72.00 5.37
N ARG A 8 44.10 -71.02 6.27
CA ARG A 8 45.33 -70.18 6.41
C ARG A 8 45.48 -69.08 5.33
N THR A 9 45.64 -67.80 5.65
CA THR A 9 46.47 -67.20 6.73
C THR A 9 46.05 -65.77 7.12
N MET A 10 46.10 -65.47 8.44
CA MET A 10 46.50 -64.16 9.04
C MET A 10 45.67 -62.88 8.73
N LYS A 11 45.33 -61.99 9.69
CA LYS A 11 45.64 -61.87 11.13
C LYS A 11 44.52 -61.08 11.84
N ARG A 12 44.04 -61.64 12.96
CA ARG A 12 43.83 -61.01 14.29
C ARG A 12 43.88 -59.46 14.38
N MET A 13 42.85 -58.86 14.98
CA MET A 13 42.96 -58.13 16.26
C MET A 13 41.58 -57.86 16.92
N ILE A 14 41.45 -58.27 18.21
CA ILE A 14 40.73 -57.58 19.32
C ILE A 14 39.19 -57.35 19.09
N ALA A 15 38.26 -58.14 19.67
CA ALA A 15 37.79 -58.14 21.08
C ALA A 15 37.18 -56.79 21.54
N ALA A 16 36.12 -56.63 22.34
CA ALA A 16 35.20 -57.48 23.12
C ALA A 16 33.96 -56.59 23.48
N ILE A 17 32.78 -57.02 23.94
CA ILE A 17 32.15 -58.32 24.28
C ILE A 17 30.62 -58.17 24.06
N CYS A 18 29.85 -59.26 23.88
CA CYS A 18 28.38 -59.23 23.84
C CYS A 18 27.75 -59.76 25.13
N ALA A 19 26.81 -59.01 25.74
CA ALA A 19 25.65 -59.49 26.52
C ALA A 19 24.83 -58.27 26.99
N ALA A 20 23.74 -57.88 26.33
CA ALA A 20 22.41 -58.50 26.41
C ALA A 20 21.69 -58.31 27.76
N ILE A 21 20.99 -57.18 27.92
CA ILE A 21 19.77 -57.09 28.76
C ILE A 21 18.68 -56.44 27.92
N MET A 22 17.88 -57.28 27.25
CA MET A 22 16.54 -56.91 26.78
C MET A 22 15.59 -57.21 27.95
N LEU A 23 15.22 -56.20 28.73
CA LEU A 23 14.27 -56.32 29.82
C LEU A 23 13.10 -55.36 29.59
N CYS A 24 11.99 -55.90 29.09
CA CYS A 24 10.71 -55.20 29.16
C CYS A 24 10.20 -55.21 30.61
N GLY A 25 9.61 -54.09 31.04
CA GLY A 25 8.72 -54.08 32.21
C GLY A 25 9.37 -53.71 33.55
N LEU A 26 9.77 -52.44 33.69
CA LEU A 26 9.65 -51.73 34.96
C LEU A 26 9.42 -50.24 34.66
N ALA A 27 8.25 -49.74 35.06
CA ALA A 27 7.93 -48.31 35.05
C ALA A 27 8.71 -47.63 36.19
N GLY A 28 10.02 -47.42 35.97
CA GLY A 28 10.83 -46.56 36.81
C GLY A 28 10.58 -45.10 36.42
N CYS A 29 10.02 -44.32 37.34
CA CYS A 29 9.94 -42.87 37.25
C CYS A 29 11.35 -42.26 37.31
N GLY A 30 12.07 -42.29 36.18
CA GLY A 30 13.34 -41.58 36.04
C GLY A 30 13.08 -40.09 36.05
N THR A 31 13.77 -39.34 36.91
CA THR A 31 13.81 -37.88 36.78
C THR A 31 14.95 -37.47 35.87
N ALA A 32 14.71 -36.45 35.05
CA ALA A 32 15.74 -35.85 34.20
C ALA A 32 15.61 -34.32 34.21
N THR A 33 16.72 -33.63 33.99
CA THR A 33 16.72 -32.17 33.83
C THR A 33 16.15 -31.82 32.46
N MET A 34 15.06 -31.07 32.44
CA MET A 34 14.37 -30.62 31.24
C MET A 34 15.30 -29.75 30.35
N PRO A 35 15.63 -30.17 29.11
CA PRO A 35 16.43 -29.35 28.21
C PRO A 35 15.65 -28.12 27.72
N ASP A 36 16.36 -27.04 27.42
CA ASP A 36 15.79 -25.90 26.70
C ASP A 36 15.67 -26.23 25.19
N VAL A 37 14.45 -26.13 24.65
CA VAL A 37 14.14 -26.30 23.22
C VAL A 37 13.57 -25.02 22.59
N THR A 38 13.56 -23.90 23.31
CA THR A 38 13.05 -22.61 22.83
C THR A 38 13.80 -22.17 21.56
N GLY A 39 13.08 -21.69 20.55
CA GLY A 39 13.61 -21.26 19.26
C GLY A 39 13.98 -22.39 18.27
N MET A 40 14.01 -23.65 18.71
CA MET A 40 14.26 -24.82 17.85
C MET A 40 13.07 -25.13 16.93
N SER A 41 13.31 -25.91 15.87
CA SER A 41 12.22 -26.54 15.11
C SER A 41 11.55 -27.64 15.94
N ILE A 42 10.32 -28.03 15.59
CA ILE A 42 9.63 -29.16 16.24
C ILE A 42 10.47 -30.44 16.17
N THR A 43 11.12 -30.70 15.04
CA THR A 43 11.95 -31.89 14.82
C THR A 43 13.18 -31.90 15.73
N ASP A 44 13.90 -30.79 15.81
CA ASP A 44 15.10 -30.67 16.66
C ASP A 44 14.73 -30.72 18.15
N ALA A 45 13.62 -30.07 18.53
CA ALA A 45 13.08 -30.09 19.88
C ALA A 45 12.72 -31.53 20.32
N ARG A 46 11.97 -32.25 19.49
CA ARG A 46 11.64 -33.68 19.72
C ARG A 46 12.90 -34.54 19.82
N SER A 47 13.88 -34.33 18.95
CA SER A 47 15.17 -35.05 18.99
C SER A 47 15.91 -34.82 20.32
N LYS A 48 16.03 -33.55 20.74
CA LYS A 48 16.70 -33.16 22.00
C LYS A 48 15.97 -33.69 23.25
N LEU A 49 14.63 -33.66 23.25
CA LEU A 49 13.80 -34.21 24.32
C LEU A 49 13.92 -35.73 24.41
N ASN A 50 13.84 -36.44 23.27
CA ASN A 50 14.04 -37.88 23.19
C ASN A 50 15.44 -38.30 23.69
N SER A 51 16.48 -37.53 23.37
CA SER A 51 17.85 -37.76 23.88
C SER A 51 18.00 -37.53 25.38
N ALA A 52 17.11 -36.73 26.00
CA ALA A 52 17.02 -36.53 27.44
C ALA A 52 16.01 -37.47 28.13
N GLY A 53 15.40 -38.41 27.40
CA GLY A 53 14.45 -39.40 27.92
C GLY A 53 12.97 -38.96 27.93
N PHE A 54 12.65 -37.77 27.41
CA PHE A 54 11.27 -37.27 27.34
C PHE A 54 10.63 -37.62 25.99
N TYR A 55 9.78 -38.65 25.97
CA TYR A 55 9.16 -39.16 24.75
C TYR A 55 7.71 -38.68 24.52
N SER A 56 7.01 -38.31 25.60
CA SER A 56 5.62 -37.82 25.55
C SER A 56 5.63 -36.33 25.22
N VAL A 57 5.65 -35.97 23.94
CA VAL A 57 5.72 -34.57 23.48
C VAL A 57 4.46 -34.17 22.71
N ASP A 58 3.67 -33.29 23.33
CA ASP A 58 2.52 -32.62 22.74
C ASP A 58 2.93 -31.24 22.20
N VAL A 59 2.42 -30.88 21.03
CA VAL A 59 2.86 -29.67 20.30
C VAL A 59 1.65 -28.94 19.78
N LYS A 60 1.44 -27.74 20.32
CA LYS A 60 0.28 -26.88 20.01
C LYS A 60 0.71 -25.55 19.40
N ASP A 61 -0.15 -24.97 18.56
CA ASP A 61 -0.05 -23.58 18.12
C ASP A 61 -0.46 -22.62 19.27
N MET A 62 -0.40 -21.31 19.02
CA MET A 62 -0.80 -20.29 20.00
C MET A 62 -2.32 -20.32 20.32
N ASN A 63 -3.11 -21.03 19.53
CA ASN A 63 -4.56 -21.20 19.69
C ASN A 63 -4.93 -22.54 20.34
N GLY A 64 -3.95 -23.36 20.73
CA GLY A 64 -4.15 -24.67 21.36
C GLY A 64 -4.45 -25.83 20.39
N LYS A 65 -4.36 -25.63 19.08
CA LYS A 65 -4.52 -26.70 18.07
C LYS A 65 -3.20 -27.44 17.84
N ALA A 66 -3.25 -28.70 17.41
CA ALA A 66 -2.05 -29.46 17.09
C ALA A 66 -1.24 -28.78 15.96
N ALA A 67 0.07 -28.58 16.18
CA ALA A 67 0.94 -27.87 15.24
C ALA A 67 2.05 -28.76 14.67
N PHE A 68 2.35 -28.54 13.39
CA PHE A 68 3.25 -29.37 12.57
C PHE A 68 4.42 -28.59 11.97
N ASP A 69 4.44 -27.25 12.11
CA ASP A 69 5.51 -26.36 11.67
C ASP A 69 5.84 -25.28 12.72
N GLY A 70 6.81 -24.42 12.39
CA GLY A 70 7.18 -23.27 13.21
C GLY A 70 8.31 -23.54 14.20
N LYS A 71 8.45 -22.61 15.16
CA LYS A 71 9.49 -22.62 16.20
C LYS A 71 8.87 -22.68 17.58
N ILE A 72 9.51 -23.41 18.50
CA ILE A 72 9.07 -23.48 19.90
C ILE A 72 9.18 -22.09 20.53
N GLN A 73 8.07 -21.55 21.02
CA GLN A 73 7.99 -20.30 21.78
C GLN A 73 8.05 -20.54 23.29
N SER A 74 7.42 -21.62 23.76
CA SER A 74 7.49 -22.00 25.17
C SER A 74 7.39 -23.50 25.35
N GLN A 75 7.84 -23.97 26.51
CA GLN A 75 7.81 -25.36 26.92
C GLN A 75 7.35 -25.49 28.38
N LYS A 76 6.71 -26.61 28.68
CA LYS A 76 6.33 -27.02 30.02
C LYS A 76 6.58 -28.53 30.15
N PRO A 77 7.33 -29.01 31.17
CA PRO A 77 8.09 -28.26 32.18
C PRO A 77 9.09 -27.23 31.61
N LYS A 78 9.40 -26.20 32.42
CA LYS A 78 10.39 -25.18 32.04
C LYS A 78 11.79 -25.78 32.00
N ALA A 79 12.64 -25.26 31.12
CA ALA A 79 14.05 -25.63 31.03
C ALA A 79 14.76 -25.57 32.40
N GLY A 80 15.67 -26.52 32.65
CA GLY A 80 16.43 -26.63 33.89
C GLY A 80 15.64 -27.16 35.11
N LYS A 81 14.35 -27.49 34.97
CA LYS A 81 13.60 -28.19 36.02
C LYS A 81 13.78 -29.70 35.91
N GLU A 82 13.87 -30.38 37.05
CA GLU A 82 13.67 -31.82 37.09
C GLU A 82 12.18 -32.13 36.83
N ALA A 83 11.94 -33.15 36.02
CA ALA A 83 10.62 -33.69 35.70
C ALA A 83 10.73 -35.21 35.51
N SER A 84 9.62 -35.93 35.65
CA SER A 84 9.61 -37.36 35.33
C SER A 84 9.70 -37.55 33.82
N THR A 85 10.48 -38.51 33.34
CA THR A 85 10.55 -38.87 31.92
C THR A 85 9.22 -39.43 31.37
N SER A 86 8.30 -39.80 32.26
CA SER A 86 6.92 -40.16 31.94
C SER A 86 5.98 -38.96 31.75
N ASP A 87 6.38 -37.76 32.19
CA ASP A 87 5.52 -36.57 32.13
C ASP A 87 5.33 -36.12 30.66
N GLN A 88 4.15 -35.58 30.37
CA GLN A 88 3.90 -34.96 29.08
C GLN A 88 4.61 -33.61 29.02
N VAL A 89 5.48 -33.45 28.02
CA VAL A 89 6.09 -32.18 27.67
C VAL A 89 5.16 -31.47 26.68
N GLU A 90 4.62 -30.34 27.11
CA GLU A 90 3.80 -29.46 26.28
C GLU A 90 4.68 -28.37 25.67
N LEU A 91 4.70 -28.30 24.34
CA LEU A 91 5.40 -27.27 23.57
C LEU A 91 4.38 -26.38 22.86
N VAL A 92 4.49 -25.06 23.04
CA VAL A 92 3.73 -24.09 22.26
C VAL A 92 4.65 -23.54 21.17
N VAL A 93 4.19 -23.60 19.92
CA VAL A 93 4.89 -23.02 18.77
C VAL A 93 4.17 -21.79 18.26
N LYS A 94 4.92 -20.92 17.57
CA LYS A 94 4.34 -19.95 16.64
C LYS A 94 4.43 -20.53 15.24
N SER A 95 3.30 -20.98 14.71
CA SER A 95 3.25 -21.60 13.37
C SER A 95 3.46 -20.56 12.27
N ALA A 96 3.67 -21.03 11.04
CA ALA A 96 3.64 -20.16 9.86
C ALA A 96 2.23 -19.55 9.64
N ALA A 97 1.17 -20.29 9.98
CA ALA A 97 -0.21 -19.81 9.89
C ALA A 97 -0.51 -18.68 10.88
N ASP A 98 -0.04 -18.78 12.14
CA ASP A 98 -0.20 -17.71 13.13
C ASP A 98 0.49 -16.43 12.67
N GLN A 99 1.72 -16.54 12.13
CA GLN A 99 2.47 -15.40 11.58
C GLN A 99 1.77 -14.77 10.37
N ALA A 100 1.21 -15.58 9.48
CA ALA A 100 0.44 -15.09 8.34
C ALA A 100 -0.85 -14.38 8.79
N GLN A 101 -1.55 -14.91 9.80
CA GLN A 101 -2.76 -14.30 10.34
C GLN A 101 -2.46 -12.97 11.03
N GLU A 102 -1.44 -12.90 11.89
CA GLU A 102 -0.99 -11.64 12.49
C GLU A 102 -0.63 -10.57 11.44
N ALA A 103 0.04 -10.97 10.35
CA ALA A 103 0.38 -10.07 9.25
C ALA A 103 -0.86 -9.59 8.46
N VAL A 104 -1.87 -10.45 8.27
CA VAL A 104 -3.15 -10.09 7.67
C VAL A 104 -3.92 -9.11 8.57
N ASP A 105 -3.95 -9.34 9.87
CA ASP A 105 -4.65 -8.46 10.82
C ASP A 105 -3.95 -7.10 10.97
N ALA A 106 -2.61 -7.08 10.98
CA ALA A 106 -1.81 -5.86 10.91
C ALA A 106 -2.05 -5.08 9.60
N SER A 107 -2.07 -5.77 8.44
CA SER A 107 -2.39 -5.18 7.14
C SER A 107 -3.80 -4.58 7.13
N LYS A 108 -4.79 -5.28 7.70
CA LYS A 108 -6.17 -4.80 7.83
C LYS A 108 -6.26 -3.56 8.73
N LYS A 109 -5.56 -3.56 9.87
CA LYS A 109 -5.50 -2.41 10.79
C LYS A 109 -4.88 -1.18 10.13
N LEU A 110 -3.78 -1.35 9.38
CA LEU A 110 -3.16 -0.26 8.62
C LEU A 110 -4.09 0.30 7.53
N LYS A 111 -4.78 -0.56 6.78
CA LYS A 111 -5.76 -0.12 5.78
C LYS A 111 -6.92 0.65 6.42
N GLN A 112 -7.47 0.17 7.54
CA GLN A 112 -8.50 0.90 8.26
C GLN A 112 -7.99 2.25 8.77
N ALA A 113 -6.77 2.31 9.32
CA ALA A 113 -6.17 3.56 9.79
C ALA A 113 -5.98 4.57 8.64
N ALA A 114 -5.65 4.13 7.42
CA ALA A 114 -5.55 5.01 6.26
C ALA A 114 -6.91 5.64 5.89
N GLU A 115 -7.98 4.85 5.86
CA GLU A 115 -9.35 5.38 5.67
C GLU A 115 -9.75 6.29 6.84
N ASP A 116 -9.41 5.94 8.07
CA ASP A 116 -9.76 6.70 9.28
C ASP A 116 -9.05 8.05 9.37
N VAL A 117 -7.88 8.25 8.76
CA VAL A 117 -7.19 9.56 8.73
C VAL A 117 -7.59 10.44 7.55
N LYS A 118 -8.24 9.88 6.52
CA LYS A 118 -8.66 10.63 5.34
C LYS A 118 -9.75 11.64 5.70
N GLY A 119 -9.57 12.88 5.23
CA GLY A 119 -10.44 14.02 5.53
C GLY A 119 -10.28 14.62 6.93
N LYS A 120 -9.34 14.14 7.75
CA LYS A 120 -9.01 14.74 9.05
C LYS A 120 -7.95 15.83 8.92
N ASP A 121 -7.83 16.61 9.99
CA ASP A 121 -6.70 17.49 10.22
C ASP A 121 -5.37 16.71 10.12
N ALA A 122 -4.38 17.30 9.45
CA ALA A 122 -3.12 16.65 9.15
C ALA A 122 -2.24 16.42 10.40
N VAL A 123 -2.25 17.32 11.40
CA VAL A 123 -1.47 17.15 12.64
C VAL A 123 -2.08 16.07 13.51
N GLU A 124 -3.41 16.04 13.66
CA GLU A 124 -4.10 14.94 14.35
C GLU A 124 -3.86 13.58 13.66
N ALA A 125 -3.90 13.55 12.32
CA ALA A 125 -3.63 12.36 11.53
C ALA A 125 -2.18 11.87 11.68
N ILE A 126 -1.19 12.75 11.52
CA ILE A 126 0.23 12.40 11.66
C ILE A 126 0.49 11.85 13.06
N LYS A 127 -0.01 12.50 14.11
CA LYS A 127 0.11 11.99 15.49
C LYS A 127 -0.49 10.61 15.67
N THR A 128 -1.69 10.36 15.13
CA THR A 128 -2.33 9.03 15.14
C THR A 128 -1.44 7.97 14.48
N LEU A 129 -0.75 8.32 13.39
CA LEU A 129 0.18 7.44 12.70
C LEU A 129 1.52 7.27 13.42
N GLN A 130 2.01 8.29 14.14
CA GLN A 130 3.19 8.20 15.00
C GLN A 130 2.96 7.23 16.16
N ASP A 131 1.80 7.30 16.83
CA ASP A 131 1.39 6.35 17.89
C ASP A 131 1.29 4.90 17.37
N MET A 132 1.10 4.72 16.06
CA MET A 132 1.11 3.42 15.38
C MET A 132 2.48 3.02 14.79
N SER A 133 3.50 3.88 14.88
CA SER A 133 4.79 3.74 14.16
C SER A 133 4.62 3.55 12.63
N ALA A 134 3.60 4.19 12.05
CA ALA A 134 3.11 3.94 10.69
C ALA A 134 3.22 5.16 9.75
N VAL A 135 3.94 6.24 10.13
CA VAL A 135 4.12 7.42 9.25
C VAL A 135 4.94 7.03 8.01
N GLY A 136 4.38 7.28 6.82
CA GLY A 136 5.04 7.11 5.52
C GLY A 136 5.56 8.42 4.94
N SER A 137 5.54 8.55 3.61
CA SER A 137 5.81 9.84 2.96
C SER A 137 4.62 10.80 3.13
N ILE A 138 4.87 12.10 3.20
CA ILE A 138 3.84 13.14 3.26
C ILE A 138 4.07 14.08 2.08
N LYS A 139 3.05 14.27 1.25
CA LYS A 139 3.11 15.01 -0.01
C LYS A 139 1.96 15.99 -0.14
N ASP A 140 2.15 17.06 -0.92
CA ASP A 140 1.04 17.91 -1.32
C ASP A 140 0.24 17.29 -2.49
N LYS A 141 -0.92 17.86 -2.83
CA LYS A 141 -1.72 17.42 -3.99
C LYS A 141 -1.00 17.47 -5.35
N ASN A 142 0.17 18.10 -5.43
CA ASN A 142 1.01 18.21 -6.63
C ASN A 142 2.18 17.18 -6.61
N GLY A 143 2.28 16.37 -5.55
CA GLY A 143 3.31 15.35 -5.34
C GLY A 143 4.61 15.84 -4.69
N ALA A 144 4.70 17.12 -4.33
CA ALA A 144 5.87 17.71 -3.68
C ALA A 144 5.92 17.30 -2.20
N ASP A 145 7.12 17.03 -1.68
CA ASP A 145 7.29 16.57 -0.30
C ASP A 145 6.93 17.67 0.71
N VAL A 146 6.31 17.26 1.81
CA VAL A 146 5.86 18.13 2.90
C VAL A 146 6.40 17.56 4.20
N SER A 147 7.15 18.37 4.97
CA SER A 147 7.59 17.95 6.30
C SER A 147 6.48 18.13 7.33
N GLU A 148 6.43 17.23 8.31
CA GLU A 148 5.61 17.39 9.52
C GLU A 148 5.85 18.74 10.20
N GLN A 149 7.12 19.17 10.29
CA GLN A 149 7.47 20.48 10.84
C GLN A 149 6.78 21.63 10.08
N ARG A 150 6.72 21.58 8.74
CA ARG A 150 6.03 22.63 7.96
C ARG A 150 4.54 22.67 8.30
N ILE A 151 3.89 21.51 8.38
CA ILE A 151 2.47 21.41 8.71
C ILE A 151 2.20 22.00 10.10
N THR A 152 3.01 21.65 11.10
CA THR A 152 2.90 22.15 12.47
C THR A 152 3.18 23.66 12.57
N ASP A 153 4.21 24.16 11.86
CA ASP A 153 4.52 25.59 11.80
C ASP A 153 3.41 26.38 11.09
N ASP A 154 2.88 25.85 9.99
CA ASP A 154 1.75 26.43 9.25
C ASP A 154 0.49 26.49 10.14
N GLU A 155 0.14 25.42 10.86
CA GLU A 155 -1.02 25.39 11.76
C GLU A 155 -0.86 26.38 12.93
N ALA A 156 0.35 26.48 13.51
CA ALA A 156 0.66 27.47 14.54
C ALA A 156 0.53 28.92 14.03
N ASN A 157 0.63 29.14 12.71
CA ASN A 157 0.36 30.42 12.04
C ASN A 157 -1.07 30.52 11.47
N GLY A 158 -1.96 29.56 11.76
CA GLY A 158 -3.37 29.55 11.37
C GLY A 158 -3.66 28.95 9.98
N VAL A 159 -2.66 28.35 9.32
CA VAL A 159 -2.82 27.65 8.04
C VAL A 159 -3.11 26.18 8.31
N LYS A 160 -4.39 25.81 8.18
CA LYS A 160 -4.85 24.43 8.41
C LYS A 160 -4.58 23.52 7.22
N TRP A 161 -4.16 22.30 7.53
CA TRP A 161 -3.88 21.22 6.57
C TRP A 161 -4.82 20.05 6.77
N VAL A 162 -5.33 19.47 5.69
CA VAL A 162 -6.25 18.33 5.69
C VAL A 162 -5.64 17.19 4.90
N VAL A 163 -5.79 15.96 5.39
CA VAL A 163 -5.45 14.74 4.65
C VAL A 163 -6.46 14.52 3.53
N THR A 164 -6.08 14.82 2.29
CA THR A 164 -6.91 14.60 1.10
C THR A 164 -6.91 13.14 0.62
N ASP A 165 -5.81 12.41 0.83
CA ASP A 165 -5.71 10.97 0.53
C ASP A 165 -4.69 10.27 1.45
N ALA A 166 -4.83 8.96 1.63
CA ALA A 166 -3.95 8.16 2.46
C ALA A 166 -3.77 6.74 1.87
N SER A 167 -2.53 6.27 1.77
CA SER A 167 -2.16 5.01 1.08
C SER A 167 -1.36 4.07 1.98
N ALA A 168 -1.94 2.91 2.31
CA ALA A 168 -1.30 1.93 3.21
C ALA A 168 -0.35 0.94 2.49
N HIS A 169 0.92 0.95 2.88
CA HIS A 169 2.00 0.13 2.33
C HIS A 169 2.33 -1.09 3.22
N THR A 170 1.46 -2.10 3.21
CA THR A 170 1.48 -3.17 4.23
C THR A 170 2.45 -4.34 3.98
N ILE A 171 3.24 -4.32 2.90
CA ILE A 171 4.13 -5.45 2.53
C ILE A 171 5.60 -5.12 2.82
N THR A 172 6.05 -3.92 2.43
CA THR A 172 7.47 -3.53 2.44
C THR A 172 7.85 -2.65 3.62
N SER A 173 6.97 -1.76 4.06
CA SER A 173 7.28 -0.71 5.05
C SER A 173 6.34 -0.68 6.26
N GLN A 174 5.11 -1.21 6.14
CA GLN A 174 4.05 -1.09 7.16
C GLN A 174 3.70 0.38 7.50
N THR A 175 3.88 1.27 6.53
CA THR A 175 3.61 2.71 6.65
C THR A 175 2.32 3.11 5.92
N ILE A 176 1.88 4.35 6.15
CA ILE A 176 0.77 5.01 5.46
C ILE A 176 1.31 6.33 4.92
N ASP A 177 1.33 6.45 3.60
CA ASP A 177 1.70 7.67 2.89
C ASP A 177 0.49 8.62 2.84
N LEU A 178 0.70 9.91 3.04
CA LEU A 178 -0.34 10.94 3.11
C LEU A 178 -0.23 11.93 1.95
N VAL A 179 -1.37 12.30 1.36
CA VAL A 179 -1.49 13.47 0.48
C VAL A 179 -2.30 14.54 1.22
N VAL A 180 -1.69 15.68 1.48
CA VAL A 180 -2.29 16.80 2.22
C VAL A 180 -2.50 18.02 1.33
N ASP A 181 -3.49 18.84 1.65
CA ASP A 181 -3.63 20.19 1.11
C ASP A 181 -4.16 21.14 2.19
N THR A 182 -4.05 22.45 1.97
CA THR A 182 -4.60 23.44 2.92
C THR A 182 -6.11 23.60 2.73
N GLU A 183 -6.84 23.89 3.82
CA GLU A 183 -8.27 24.23 3.73
C GLU A 183 -8.52 25.40 2.75
N ALA A 184 -7.60 26.36 2.69
CA ALA A 184 -7.67 27.52 1.79
C ALA A 184 -7.54 27.13 0.31
N ASN A 185 -6.60 26.24 -0.04
CA ASN A 185 -6.45 25.74 -1.41
C ASN A 185 -7.68 24.91 -1.82
N MET A 186 -8.19 24.07 -0.93
CA MET A 186 -9.39 23.27 -1.16
C MET A 186 -10.62 24.15 -1.38
N ALA A 187 -10.82 25.18 -0.54
CA ALA A 187 -11.90 26.14 -0.68
C ALA A 187 -11.80 26.95 -1.98
N ALA A 188 -10.60 27.37 -2.38
CA ALA A 188 -10.37 28.07 -3.64
C ALA A 188 -10.69 27.17 -4.86
N ALA A 189 -10.26 25.90 -4.84
CA ALA A 189 -10.59 24.93 -5.89
C ALA A 189 -12.10 24.64 -5.96
N GLN A 190 -12.79 24.51 -4.82
CA GLN A 190 -14.23 24.35 -4.76
C GLN A 190 -14.97 25.59 -5.29
N ALA A 191 -14.51 26.80 -4.97
CA ALA A 191 -15.10 28.04 -5.48
C ALA A 191 -14.94 28.16 -7.01
N GLN A 192 -13.78 27.80 -7.56
CA GLN A 192 -13.54 27.76 -9.00
C GLN A 192 -14.45 26.75 -9.72
N GLU A 193 -14.61 25.55 -9.16
CA GLU A 193 -15.50 24.53 -9.74
C GLU A 193 -16.98 24.93 -9.61
N GLN A 194 -17.40 25.56 -8.51
CA GLN A 194 -18.74 26.14 -8.37
C GLN A 194 -19.00 27.25 -9.39
N GLN A 195 -18.03 28.16 -9.60
CA GLN A 195 -18.10 29.21 -10.62
C GLN A 195 -18.24 28.58 -12.02
N LYS A 196 -17.45 27.54 -12.33
CA LYS A 196 -17.52 26.79 -13.59
C LYS A 196 -18.91 26.16 -13.79
N GLN A 197 -19.47 25.52 -12.78
CA GLN A 197 -20.80 24.90 -12.86
C GLN A 197 -21.93 25.93 -12.98
N GLN A 198 -21.85 27.05 -12.27
CA GLN A 198 -22.81 28.15 -12.38
C GLN A 198 -22.76 28.81 -13.76
N LEU A 199 -21.56 28.99 -14.33
CA LEU A 199 -21.39 29.53 -15.67
C LEU A 199 -21.93 28.55 -16.73
N GLU A 200 -21.66 27.25 -16.63
CA GLU A 200 -22.17 26.24 -17.57
C GLU A 200 -23.72 26.16 -17.58
N GLN A 201 -24.35 26.41 -16.43
CA GLN A 201 -25.82 26.52 -16.33
C GLN A 201 -26.39 27.76 -17.05
N LYS A 202 -25.68 28.90 -17.02
CA LYS A 202 -26.07 30.13 -17.74
C LYS A 202 -25.81 30.00 -19.25
N LEU A 203 -24.60 29.56 -19.59
CA LEU A 203 -24.03 29.51 -20.93
C LEU A 203 -23.25 28.20 -21.07
N SER A 204 -23.81 27.24 -21.80
CA SER A 204 -23.11 25.97 -22.03
C SER A 204 -21.87 26.15 -22.92
N THR A 205 -20.81 25.41 -22.61
CA THR A 205 -19.62 25.21 -23.44
C THR A 205 -19.95 24.94 -24.91
N THR A 206 -21.02 24.18 -25.17
CA THR A 206 -21.47 23.85 -26.53
C THR A 206 -22.00 25.08 -27.28
N ALA A 207 -22.80 25.93 -26.62
CA ALA A 207 -23.27 27.19 -27.21
C ALA A 207 -22.13 28.21 -27.37
N ALA A 208 -21.23 28.29 -26.38
CA ALA A 208 -20.05 29.13 -26.45
C ALA A 208 -19.12 28.74 -27.63
N LEU A 209 -18.85 27.44 -27.81
CA LEU A 209 -18.05 26.93 -28.93
C LEU A 209 -18.73 27.17 -30.29
N ALA A 210 -20.05 27.06 -30.37
CA ALA A 210 -20.79 27.40 -31.58
C ALA A 210 -20.64 28.89 -31.93
N ALA A 211 -20.72 29.79 -30.94
CA ALA A 211 -20.50 31.22 -31.12
C ALA A 211 -19.06 31.53 -31.59
N CYS A 212 -18.03 30.96 -30.95
CA CYS A 212 -16.63 31.11 -31.38
C CYS A 212 -16.42 30.67 -32.84
N ARG A 213 -16.94 29.50 -33.22
CA ARG A 213 -16.82 28.98 -34.59
C ARG A 213 -17.51 29.88 -35.60
N GLU A 214 -18.67 30.42 -35.27
CA GLU A 214 -19.43 31.28 -36.19
C GLU A 214 -18.78 32.65 -36.34
N TYR A 215 -18.32 33.25 -35.23
CA TYR A 215 -17.58 34.51 -35.24
C TYR A 215 -16.28 34.40 -36.05
N GLY A 216 -15.51 33.31 -35.86
CA GLY A 216 -14.32 33.02 -36.65
C GLY A 216 -14.59 32.87 -38.16
N LYS A 217 -15.70 32.24 -38.57
CA LYS A 217 -16.10 32.20 -39.99
C LYS A 217 -16.44 33.58 -40.55
N GLN A 218 -17.05 34.46 -39.75
CA GLN A 218 -17.39 35.82 -40.17
C GLN A 218 -16.12 36.67 -40.39
N LEU A 219 -15.11 36.53 -39.53
CA LEU A 219 -13.82 37.20 -39.69
C LEU A 219 -12.97 36.61 -40.84
N TYR A 220 -13.02 35.30 -41.06
CA TYR A 220 -12.24 34.60 -42.08
C TYR A 220 -13.15 33.91 -43.12
N PRO A 221 -13.89 34.68 -43.95
CA PRO A 221 -14.95 34.17 -44.82
C PRO A 221 -14.46 33.21 -45.92
N TYR A 222 -13.17 33.22 -46.25
CA TYR A 222 -12.55 32.29 -47.19
C TYR A 222 -12.25 30.91 -46.57
N GLY A 223 -12.29 30.79 -45.25
CA GLY A 223 -12.21 29.53 -44.53
C GLY A 223 -11.60 29.66 -43.13
N PHE A 224 -12.39 29.32 -42.11
CA PHE A 224 -11.95 29.11 -40.73
C PHE A 224 -12.26 27.66 -40.33
N LYS A 225 -11.24 26.85 -40.07
CA LYS A 225 -11.43 25.44 -39.65
C LYS A 225 -10.74 25.22 -38.31
N THR A 226 -11.53 25.10 -37.26
CA THR A 226 -11.06 24.82 -35.89
C THR A 226 -10.73 23.33 -35.68
N HIS A 227 -9.88 23.03 -34.70
CA HIS A 227 -9.45 21.67 -34.33
C HIS A 227 -9.82 21.34 -32.88
N ASP A 228 -11.09 21.54 -32.50
CA ASP A 228 -11.63 21.56 -31.12
C ASP A 228 -11.62 20.23 -30.34
N ILE A 229 -10.80 19.26 -30.76
CA ILE A 229 -10.58 17.99 -30.06
C ILE A 229 -9.07 17.71 -29.99
N ALA A 230 -8.42 17.56 -31.15
CA ALA A 230 -6.99 17.24 -31.23
C ALA A 230 -6.06 18.46 -31.07
N GLY A 231 -6.61 19.67 -31.12
CA GLY A 231 -5.90 20.93 -31.12
C GLY A 231 -6.34 21.89 -30.03
N VAL A 232 -7.02 21.41 -28.98
CA VAL A 232 -7.36 22.19 -27.78
C VAL A 232 -6.07 22.47 -27.00
N ILE A 233 -5.86 23.74 -26.62
CA ILE A 233 -4.70 24.19 -25.82
C ILE A 233 -5.17 24.51 -24.39
N GLN A 234 -6.31 25.18 -24.27
CA GLN A 234 -7.01 25.43 -23.01
C GLN A 234 -8.51 25.27 -23.27
N ASP A 235 -9.10 24.28 -22.62
CA ASP A 235 -10.54 24.05 -22.67
C ASP A 235 -11.30 25.17 -21.92
N PHE A 236 -12.63 25.16 -22.01
CA PHE A 236 -13.51 26.15 -21.43
C PHE A 236 -13.22 26.36 -19.93
N THR A 237 -12.75 27.57 -19.62
CA THR A 237 -12.37 28.02 -18.28
C THR A 237 -13.03 29.37 -17.99
N PRO A 238 -13.63 29.60 -16.80
CA PRO A 238 -14.24 30.89 -16.50
C PRO A 238 -13.16 31.97 -16.39
N SER A 239 -13.25 33.04 -17.18
CA SER A 239 -12.45 34.25 -16.96
C SER A 239 -13.08 35.15 -15.91
N ASP A 240 -14.41 35.11 -15.78
CA ASP A 240 -15.20 35.73 -14.72
C ASP A 240 -16.48 34.91 -14.44
N GLU A 241 -17.46 35.45 -13.71
CA GLU A 241 -18.72 34.78 -13.34
C GLU A 241 -19.75 34.62 -14.49
N ASN A 242 -19.51 35.26 -15.64
CA ASN A 242 -20.39 35.31 -16.81
C ASN A 242 -19.66 35.04 -18.13
N THR A 243 -18.33 34.93 -18.15
CA THR A 243 -17.52 34.82 -19.37
C THR A 243 -16.65 33.56 -19.36
N TRP A 244 -16.78 32.79 -20.44
CA TRP A 244 -15.88 31.70 -20.80
C TRP A 244 -14.66 32.21 -21.57
N PHE A 245 -13.49 31.66 -21.29
CA PHE A 245 -12.32 31.71 -22.18
C PHE A 245 -12.05 30.31 -22.77
N TYR A 246 -11.70 30.28 -24.06
CA TYR A 246 -11.36 29.07 -24.81
C TYR A 246 -10.17 29.31 -25.72
N LYS A 247 -9.28 28.31 -25.84
CA LYS A 247 -8.09 28.38 -26.69
C LYS A 247 -7.83 27.06 -27.41
N ALA A 248 -7.83 27.10 -28.73
CA ALA A 248 -7.54 25.95 -29.57
C ALA A 248 -6.78 26.37 -30.84
N THR A 249 -6.45 25.40 -31.69
CA THR A 249 -5.84 25.66 -32.99
C THR A 249 -6.86 25.69 -34.13
N ALA A 250 -6.55 26.43 -35.18
CA ALA A 250 -7.33 26.52 -36.40
C ALA A 250 -6.46 26.62 -37.67
N ASP A 251 -7.03 26.22 -38.81
CA ASP A 251 -6.53 26.53 -40.14
C ASP A 251 -7.31 27.72 -40.72
N VAL A 252 -6.61 28.76 -41.16
CA VAL A 252 -7.16 29.94 -41.84
C VAL A 252 -6.86 29.88 -43.32
N THR A 253 -7.85 30.19 -44.17
CA THR A 253 -7.70 30.32 -45.62
C THR A 253 -7.83 31.80 -46.02
N ASN A 254 -6.96 32.29 -46.91
CA ASN A 254 -7.02 33.66 -47.42
C ASN A 254 -7.78 33.76 -48.76
N ALA A 255 -7.96 34.98 -49.28
CA ALA A 255 -8.66 35.27 -50.53
C ALA A 255 -8.11 34.55 -51.78
N PHE A 256 -6.84 34.12 -51.75
CA PHE A 256 -6.18 33.40 -52.83
C PHE A 256 -6.25 31.87 -52.66
N GLY A 257 -7.00 31.38 -51.66
CA GLY A 257 -7.10 29.96 -51.34
C GLY A 257 -5.88 29.37 -50.61
N ALA A 258 -4.88 30.18 -50.27
CA ALA A 258 -3.73 29.72 -49.50
C ALA A 258 -4.12 29.49 -48.04
N LYS A 259 -3.64 28.39 -47.46
CA LYS A 259 -4.00 27.93 -46.11
C LYS A 259 -2.81 28.05 -45.16
N GLN A 260 -3.00 28.80 -44.08
CA GLN A 260 -2.11 28.80 -42.92
C GLN A 260 -2.72 27.87 -41.87
N LYS A 261 -1.93 26.89 -41.39
CA LYS A 261 -2.43 25.80 -40.54
C LYS A 261 -1.88 25.89 -39.13
N GLY A 262 -2.64 25.36 -38.17
CA GLY A 262 -2.20 25.26 -36.78
C GLY A 262 -1.96 26.62 -36.11
N LEU A 263 -2.64 27.67 -36.56
CA LEU A 263 -2.67 28.94 -35.85
C LEU A 263 -3.40 28.75 -34.54
N THR A 264 -3.04 29.54 -33.53
CA THR A 264 -3.79 29.58 -32.28
C THR A 264 -4.94 30.54 -32.43
N TYR A 265 -6.13 30.18 -31.94
CA TYR A 265 -7.19 31.13 -31.71
C TYR A 265 -7.62 31.14 -30.24
N GLU A 266 -7.94 32.34 -29.77
CA GLU A 266 -8.49 32.62 -28.45
C GLU A 266 -9.88 33.21 -28.65
N CYS A 267 -10.83 32.81 -27.80
CA CYS A 267 -12.21 33.26 -27.88
C CYS A 267 -12.77 33.43 -26.46
N SER A 268 -13.30 34.62 -26.17
CA SER A 268 -14.03 34.90 -24.93
C SER A 268 -15.52 35.07 -25.23
N VAL A 269 -16.38 34.33 -24.53
CA VAL A 269 -17.83 34.31 -24.76
C VAL A 269 -18.61 34.54 -23.48
N THR A 270 -19.54 35.49 -23.51
CA THR A 270 -20.50 35.77 -22.42
C THR A 270 -21.94 35.60 -22.91
N GLY A 271 -22.92 35.99 -22.10
CA GLY A 271 -24.35 35.90 -22.40
C GLY A 271 -24.98 34.63 -21.83
N THR A 272 -25.86 34.00 -22.60
CA THR A 272 -26.58 32.78 -22.19
C THR A 272 -26.54 31.71 -23.28
N THR A 273 -26.92 30.48 -22.96
CA THR A 273 -27.02 29.37 -23.93
C THR A 273 -27.87 29.72 -25.16
N ASP A 274 -28.95 30.49 -24.98
CA ASP A 274 -29.85 30.91 -26.07
C ASP A 274 -29.35 32.15 -26.83
N ALA A 275 -28.45 32.93 -26.23
CA ALA A 275 -27.90 34.17 -26.78
C ALA A 275 -26.41 34.35 -26.40
N PRO A 276 -25.51 33.50 -26.90
CA PRO A 276 -24.08 33.61 -26.63
C PRO A 276 -23.48 34.79 -27.41
N GLN A 277 -22.54 35.52 -26.78
CA GLN A 277 -21.92 36.72 -27.34
C GLN A 277 -20.40 36.63 -27.24
N VAL A 278 -19.71 36.61 -28.38
CA VAL A 278 -18.24 36.71 -28.43
C VAL A 278 -17.84 38.15 -28.11
N VAL A 279 -17.06 38.34 -27.05
CA VAL A 279 -16.61 39.65 -26.56
C VAL A 279 -15.14 39.92 -26.83
N ASP A 280 -14.34 38.87 -27.03
CA ASP A 280 -12.97 38.95 -27.53
C ASP A 280 -12.67 37.74 -28.42
N PHE A 281 -11.88 37.96 -29.47
CA PHE A 281 -11.51 36.92 -30.42
C PHE A 281 -10.22 37.29 -31.14
N ASN A 282 -9.22 36.41 -31.05
CA ASN A 282 -7.88 36.65 -31.60
C ASN A 282 -7.38 35.39 -32.33
N VAL A 283 -6.59 35.57 -33.41
CA VAL A 283 -5.95 34.47 -34.15
C VAL A 283 -4.52 34.84 -34.52
N TYR A 284 -3.56 33.99 -34.20
CA TYR A 284 -2.12 34.25 -34.37
C TYR A 284 -1.29 32.99 -34.66
#